data_AF-A0A955NY74-F1
#
_entry.id   AF-A0A955NY74-F1
#
_cell.length_a   1.000
_cell.length_b   1.000
_cell.length_c   1.000
_cell.angle_alpha   90.00
_cell.angle_beta   90.00
_cell.angle_gamma   90.00
#
_symmetry.space_group_name_H-M   'P 1'
#
loop_
_entity.id
_entity.type
_entity.pdbx_description
1 polymer ?
#
loop_
_entity_poly.entity_id
_entity_poly.type
_entity_poly.pdbx_seq_one_letter_code
_entity_poly.pdbx_strand_id
1 'polypeptide(L)'
;MFRPFRTRVILFVVIATIRTSMVCADTANFSNPTAVEEVLSGSRETAKASWWGFDEEDSTEFLQAAINSGAHKVVIPNLSKPWIVRPIQLKGDQELVLEEGVVVEAKRGEFRERGDSLFTAKDIDNLTIRGYGATLKMQKEDYMV
;
A
#
# COMPACT_ATOMS: atom_id res chain seq x y z
N MET A 1 77.87 3.29 -29.43
CA MET A 1 78.16 1.84 -29.40
C MET A 1 76.93 1.10 -28.86
N PHE A 2 76.68 -0.10 -29.36
CA PHE A 2 75.46 -0.93 -29.32
C PHE A 2 74.77 -1.24 -27.96
N ARG A 3 73.42 -1.12 -27.96
CA ARG A 3 72.33 -2.03 -27.45
C ARG A 3 72.21 -2.32 -25.92
N PRO A 4 71.12 -2.97 -25.41
CA PRO A 4 69.66 -2.76 -25.60
C PRO A 4 68.77 -3.06 -24.33
N PHE A 5 67.44 -2.89 -24.48
CA PHE A 5 66.32 -3.65 -23.87
C PHE A 5 66.05 -3.66 -22.34
N ARG A 6 64.80 -3.31 -22.00
CA ARG A 6 63.92 -3.78 -20.89
C ARG A 6 62.74 -2.78 -20.82
N THR A 7 61.45 -3.07 -20.61
CA THR A 7 60.61 -4.26 -20.43
C THR A 7 59.17 -3.73 -20.56
N ARG A 8 58.26 -4.55 -21.10
CA ARG A 8 56.83 -4.27 -21.29
C ARG A 8 56.11 -3.86 -19.98
N VAL A 9 55.21 -2.87 -20.05
CA VAL A 9 54.04 -2.80 -19.17
C VAL A 9 52.81 -2.45 -20.01
N ILE A 10 51.81 -3.31 -19.86
CA ILE A 10 50.49 -3.31 -20.49
C ILE A 10 49.57 -2.40 -19.66
N LEU A 11 48.70 -1.62 -20.30
CA LEU A 11 47.47 -1.17 -19.63
C LEU A 11 46.29 -1.18 -20.62
N PHE A 12 45.51 -2.25 -20.54
CA PHE A 12 44.13 -2.34 -21.01
C PHE A 12 43.21 -1.85 -19.88
N VAL A 13 42.37 -0.85 -20.11
CA VAL A 13 41.19 -0.56 -19.29
C VAL A 13 40.06 -0.20 -20.28
N VAL A 14 39.32 -1.20 -20.74
CA VAL A 14 37.99 -1.63 -20.27
C VAL A 14 36.89 -0.60 -20.54
N ILE A 15 36.34 -0.76 -21.75
CA ILE A 15 34.94 -0.62 -22.19
C ILE A 15 33.97 -0.10 -21.13
N ALA A 16 33.52 1.15 -21.31
CA ALA A 16 32.32 1.66 -20.65
C ALA A 16 31.09 0.94 -21.22
N THR A 17 30.52 0.02 -20.44
CA THR A 17 29.20 -0.54 -20.74
C THR A 17 28.15 0.40 -20.15
N ILE A 18 27.47 1.16 -21.02
CA ILE A 18 26.26 1.88 -20.64
C ILE A 18 25.18 0.82 -20.42
N ARG A 19 24.90 0.50 -19.16
CA ARG A 19 23.66 -0.18 -18.75
C ARG A 19 22.53 0.83 -18.91
N THR A 20 21.90 0.89 -20.09
CA THR A 20 20.57 1.49 -20.20
C THR A 20 19.59 0.53 -19.56
N SER A 21 19.31 0.73 -18.28
CA SER A 21 18.19 0.09 -17.61
C SER A 21 16.91 0.67 -18.19
N MET A 22 16.23 -0.11 -19.02
CA MET A 22 14.85 0.15 -19.41
C MET A 22 13.98 -0.05 -18.17
N VAL A 23 13.59 1.05 -17.52
CA VAL A 23 12.49 1.03 -16.57
C VAL A 23 11.21 0.90 -17.39
N CYS A 24 10.77 -0.34 -17.60
CA CYS A 24 9.36 -0.59 -17.90
C CYS A 24 8.62 -0.73 -16.57
N ALA A 25 8.36 0.40 -15.91
CA ALA A 25 7.36 0.45 -14.86
C ALA A 25 6.06 0.91 -15.51
N ASP A 26 5.34 -0.01 -16.14
CA ASP A 26 3.90 0.16 -16.32
C ASP A 26 3.21 -0.35 -15.05
N THR A 27 3.51 0.33 -13.95
CA THR A 27 2.80 0.19 -12.69
C THR A 27 1.93 1.42 -12.62
N ALA A 28 0.61 1.26 -12.68
CA ALA A 28 -0.31 2.33 -12.35
C ALA A 28 0.08 2.84 -10.95
N ASN A 29 0.79 3.97 -10.90
CA ASN A 29 1.41 4.44 -9.67
C ASN A 29 0.31 5.13 -8.85
N PHE A 30 -0.40 4.36 -8.04
CA PHE A 30 -1.52 4.84 -7.25
C PHE A 30 -1.08 5.74 -6.08
N SER A 31 0.20 5.67 -5.72
CA SER A 31 0.81 6.42 -4.64
C SER A 31 0.94 7.91 -4.97
N ASN A 32 0.67 8.76 -3.99
CA ASN A 32 0.76 10.21 -4.13
C ASN A 32 1.33 10.83 -2.84
N PRO A 33 2.67 10.92 -2.71
CA PRO A 33 3.29 11.40 -1.47
C PRO A 33 2.95 12.85 -1.15
N THR A 34 2.76 13.70 -2.18
CA THR A 34 2.35 15.10 -1.98
C THR A 34 0.97 15.19 -1.33
N ALA A 35 -0.01 14.42 -1.83
CA ALA A 35 -1.35 14.40 -1.25
C ALA A 35 -1.37 13.80 0.17
N VAL A 36 -0.48 12.84 0.46
CA VAL A 36 -0.29 12.31 1.82
C VAL A 36 0.18 13.42 2.76
N GLU A 37 1.20 14.20 2.38
CA GLU A 37 1.71 15.31 3.19
C GLU A 37 0.64 16.38 3.44
N GLU A 38 -0.18 16.69 2.44
CA GLU A 38 -1.32 17.61 2.59
C GLU A 38 -2.33 17.11 3.62
N VAL A 39 -2.61 15.81 3.67
CA VAL A 39 -3.50 15.22 4.69
C VAL A 39 -2.85 15.25 6.07
N LEU A 40 -1.59 14.81 6.17
CA LEU A 40 -0.87 14.74 7.44
C LEU A 40 -0.65 16.12 8.08
N SER A 41 -0.47 17.16 7.26
CA SER A 41 -0.40 18.55 7.71
C SER A 41 -1.76 19.15 8.07
N GLY A 42 -2.87 18.44 7.82
CA GLY A 42 -4.24 18.93 8.02
C GLY A 42 -4.70 19.92 6.94
N SER A 43 -3.90 20.14 5.89
CA SER A 43 -4.25 21.00 4.75
C SER A 43 -5.34 20.39 3.86
N ARG A 44 -5.57 19.07 3.98
CA ARG A 44 -6.58 18.32 3.25
C ARG A 44 -7.37 17.38 4.18
N GLU A 45 -8.69 17.49 4.14
CA GLU A 45 -9.58 16.69 5.00
C GLU A 45 -9.94 15.31 4.44
N THR A 46 -9.70 15.08 3.14
CA THR A 46 -10.01 13.82 2.45
C THR A 46 -8.74 13.08 2.04
N ALA A 47 -8.60 11.85 2.52
CA ALA A 47 -7.56 10.91 2.14
C ALA A 47 -8.09 9.87 1.15
N LYS A 48 -7.30 9.48 0.15
CA LYS A 48 -7.53 8.25 -0.62
C LYS A 48 -6.48 7.22 -0.23
N ALA A 49 -6.91 6.02 0.18
CA ALA A 49 -6.01 5.00 0.72
C ALA A 49 -4.87 4.63 -0.24
N SER A 50 -5.15 4.62 -1.54
CA SER A 50 -4.17 4.30 -2.57
C SER A 50 -2.98 5.26 -2.62
N TRP A 51 -3.08 6.46 -2.04
CA TRP A 51 -1.97 7.41 -1.99
C TRP A 51 -0.80 6.92 -1.13
N TRP A 52 -1.07 6.09 -0.12
CA TRP A 52 -0.04 5.43 0.69
C TRP A 52 0.59 4.24 -0.04
N GLY A 53 -0.16 3.62 -0.96
CA GLY A 53 0.27 2.47 -1.75
C GLY A 53 -0.85 1.46 -1.94
N PHE A 54 -0.49 0.36 -2.61
CA PHE A 54 -1.35 -0.79 -2.81
C PHE A 54 -0.47 -2.02 -3.04
N ASP A 55 -0.81 -3.13 -2.37
CA ASP A 55 -0.18 -4.43 -2.53
C ASP A 55 -1.27 -5.50 -2.60
N GLU A 56 -1.24 -6.29 -3.68
CA GLU A 56 -2.23 -7.33 -3.97
C GLU A 56 -2.19 -8.48 -2.98
N GLU A 57 -1.06 -8.70 -2.29
CA GLU A 57 -0.91 -9.76 -1.29
C GLU A 57 -1.23 -9.27 0.12
N ASP A 58 -0.91 -8.01 0.44
CA ASP A 58 -1.14 -7.41 1.74
C ASP A 58 -1.12 -5.87 1.72
N SER A 59 -2.30 -5.26 1.59
CA SER A 59 -2.49 -3.80 1.65
C SER A 59 -2.74 -3.24 3.05
N THR A 60 -2.52 -4.04 4.11
CA THR A 60 -2.87 -3.67 5.49
C THR A 60 -2.24 -2.34 5.89
N GLU A 61 -0.93 -2.19 5.69
CA GLU A 61 -0.19 -1.01 6.15
C GLU A 61 -0.65 0.26 5.43
N PHE A 62 -0.99 0.19 4.15
CA PHE A 62 -1.47 1.33 3.37
C PHE A 62 -2.86 1.79 3.81
N LEU A 63 -3.78 0.85 4.00
CA LEU A 63 -5.12 1.14 4.49
C LEU A 63 -5.09 1.67 5.92
N GLN A 64 -4.29 1.04 6.78
CA GLN A 64 -4.16 1.44 8.17
C GLN A 64 -3.52 2.83 8.29
N ALA A 65 -2.52 3.15 7.46
CA ALA A 65 -1.90 4.48 7.41
C ALA A 65 -2.89 5.56 6.94
N ALA A 66 -3.73 5.26 5.94
CA ALA A 66 -4.77 6.17 5.48
C ALA A 66 -5.82 6.44 6.57
N ILE A 67 -6.25 5.42 7.32
CA ILE A 67 -7.16 5.56 8.47
C ILE A 67 -6.50 6.38 9.60
N ASN A 68 -5.22 6.14 9.87
CA ASN A 68 -4.46 6.84 10.90
C ASN A 68 -4.00 8.24 10.48
N SER A 69 -4.29 8.69 9.26
CA SER A 69 -3.80 9.96 8.71
C SER A 69 -4.35 11.20 9.39
N GLY A 70 -5.44 11.07 10.16
CA GLY A 70 -6.17 12.20 10.74
C GLY A 70 -7.16 12.85 9.77
N ALA A 71 -7.31 12.33 8.54
CA ALA A 71 -8.35 12.77 7.63
C ALA A 71 -9.75 12.57 8.21
N HIS A 72 -10.63 13.55 8.02
CA HIS A 72 -12.04 13.42 8.36
C HIS A 72 -12.75 12.41 7.45
N LYS A 73 -12.31 12.29 6.19
CA LYS A 73 -12.84 11.34 5.21
C LYS A 73 -11.73 10.48 4.63
N VAL A 74 -11.89 9.17 4.65
CA VAL A 74 -10.96 8.20 4.03
C VAL A 74 -11.70 7.43 2.94
N VAL A 75 -11.21 7.51 1.72
CA VAL A 75 -11.76 6.81 0.55
C VAL A 75 -10.91 5.59 0.25
N ILE A 76 -11.53 4.41 0.24
CA ILE A 76 -10.95 3.16 -0.25
C ILE A 76 -11.40 3.01 -1.71
N PRO A 77 -10.52 3.25 -2.69
CA PRO A 77 -10.92 3.23 -4.08
C PRO A 77 -11.04 1.81 -4.63
N ASN A 78 -11.86 1.65 -5.66
CA ASN A 78 -11.91 0.41 -6.41
C ASN A 78 -10.76 0.37 -7.43
N LEU A 79 -9.73 -0.43 -7.17
CA LEU A 79 -8.57 -0.59 -8.04
C LEU A 79 -8.72 -1.76 -9.03
N SER A 80 -9.95 -2.24 -9.24
CA SER A 80 -10.27 -3.49 -9.98
C SER A 80 -9.66 -4.75 -9.37
N LYS A 81 -9.13 -4.65 -8.15
CA LYS A 81 -8.50 -5.73 -7.38
C LYS A 81 -8.94 -5.62 -5.92
N PRO A 82 -9.02 -6.76 -5.19
CA PRO A 82 -9.36 -6.73 -3.79
C PRO A 82 -8.24 -6.09 -2.97
N TRP A 83 -8.63 -5.37 -1.93
CA TRP A 83 -7.73 -4.95 -0.86
C TRP A 83 -7.57 -6.11 0.12
N ILE A 84 -6.49 -6.88 -0.01
CA ILE A 84 -6.19 -7.97 0.93
C ILE A 84 -5.61 -7.38 2.21
N VAL A 85 -6.22 -7.68 3.37
CA VAL A 85 -5.84 -7.10 4.65
C VAL A 85 -5.86 -8.10 5.80
N ARG A 86 -4.99 -7.86 6.78
CA ARG A 86 -5.08 -8.35 8.16
C ARG A 86 -6.09 -7.50 8.94
N PRO A 87 -6.40 -7.79 10.22
CA PRO A 87 -7.36 -6.99 10.99
C PRO A 87 -7.03 -5.49 10.96
N ILE A 88 -8.02 -4.66 10.59
CA ILE A 88 -7.88 -3.20 10.51
C ILE A 88 -8.56 -2.54 11.70
N GLN A 89 -7.86 -1.60 12.33
CA GLN A 89 -8.39 -0.78 13.41
C GLN A 89 -8.94 0.53 12.85
N LEU A 90 -10.22 0.80 13.10
CA LEU A 90 -10.89 2.02 12.68
C LEU A 90 -10.66 3.17 13.67
N LYS A 91 -10.88 4.40 13.20
CA LYS A 91 -10.78 5.63 14.00
C LYS A 91 -12.14 6.32 14.13
N GLY A 92 -12.35 6.98 15.26
CA GLY A 92 -13.51 7.85 15.49
C GLY A 92 -13.41 9.16 14.72
N ASP A 93 -14.49 9.94 14.73
CA ASP A 93 -14.61 11.24 14.04
C ASP A 93 -14.26 11.20 12.54
N GLN A 94 -14.45 10.03 11.93
CA GLN A 94 -14.01 9.73 10.57
C GLN A 94 -15.12 9.07 9.75
N GLU A 95 -15.20 9.46 8.49
CA GLU A 95 -16.03 8.82 7.47
C GLU A 95 -15.17 7.92 6.58
N LEU A 96 -15.41 6.61 6.64
CA LEU A 96 -14.80 5.63 5.75
C LEU A 96 -15.72 5.35 4.56
N VAL A 97 -15.27 5.72 3.36
CA VAL A 97 -16.01 5.55 2.11
C VAL A 97 -15.36 4.46 1.27
N LEU A 98 -16.07 3.36 1.10
CA LEU A 98 -15.76 2.29 0.16
C LEU A 98 -16.37 2.66 -1.19
N GLU A 99 -15.53 2.90 -2.22
CA GLU A 99 -16.03 3.19 -3.57
C GLU A 99 -16.85 2.01 -4.13
N GLU A 100 -17.71 2.29 -5.12
CA GLU A 100 -18.60 1.28 -5.69
C GLU A 100 -17.84 0.06 -6.21
N GLY A 101 -18.29 -1.13 -5.81
CA GLY A 101 -17.71 -2.41 -6.24
C GLY A 101 -16.37 -2.75 -5.58
N VAL A 102 -15.89 -1.96 -4.61
CA VAL A 102 -14.64 -2.30 -3.91
C VAL A 102 -14.80 -3.58 -3.10
N VAL A 103 -13.74 -4.38 -3.05
CA VAL A 103 -13.67 -5.59 -2.22
C VAL A 103 -12.57 -5.41 -1.19
N VAL A 104 -12.89 -5.56 0.08
CA VAL A 104 -11.91 -5.68 1.16
C VAL A 104 -11.93 -7.14 1.62
N GLU A 105 -10.82 -7.84 1.41
CA GLU A 105 -10.72 -9.29 1.62
C GLU A 105 -9.75 -9.60 2.75
N ALA A 106 -10.17 -10.47 3.66
CA ALA A 106 -9.31 -11.02 4.70
C ALA A 106 -8.15 -11.80 4.09
N LYS A 107 -6.94 -11.50 4.54
CA LYS A 107 -5.73 -12.27 4.26
C LYS A 107 -5.87 -13.67 4.87
N ARG A 108 -5.67 -14.69 4.04
CA ARG A 108 -5.79 -16.10 4.44
C ARG A 108 -4.82 -16.43 5.57
N GLY A 109 -5.33 -17.10 6.60
CA GLY A 109 -4.55 -17.58 7.73
C GLY A 109 -4.30 -16.54 8.82
N GLU A 110 -4.80 -15.32 8.66
CA GLU A 110 -4.52 -14.19 9.56
C GLU A 110 -5.71 -13.83 10.48
N PHE A 111 -6.81 -14.59 10.42
CA PHE A 111 -8.04 -14.36 11.20
C PHE A 111 -8.43 -15.61 12.01
N ARG A 112 -7.54 -16.07 12.89
CA ARG A 112 -7.69 -17.34 13.63
C ARG A 112 -7.94 -17.17 15.12
N GLU A 113 -7.78 -15.96 15.65
CA GLU A 113 -8.00 -15.70 17.06
C GLU A 113 -9.48 -15.46 17.37
N ARG A 114 -9.85 -15.74 18.62
CA ARG A 114 -11.23 -15.54 19.06
C ARG A 114 -11.55 -14.05 19.07
N GLY A 115 -12.46 -13.65 18.19
CA GLY A 115 -12.91 -12.26 18.07
C GLY A 115 -12.26 -11.49 16.93
N ASP A 116 -11.38 -12.13 16.15
CA ASP A 116 -10.82 -11.52 14.95
C ASP A 116 -11.93 -11.06 14.00
N SER A 117 -11.85 -9.80 13.61
CA SER A 117 -12.81 -9.11 12.77
C SER A 117 -12.06 -8.33 11.70
N LEU A 118 -12.62 -8.24 10.49
CA LEU A 118 -12.00 -7.48 9.40
C LEU A 118 -11.77 -6.02 9.80
N PHE A 119 -12.81 -5.40 10.35
CA PHE A 119 -12.80 -4.05 10.89
C PHE A 119 -13.14 -4.10 12.38
N THR A 120 -12.28 -3.49 13.18
CA THR A 120 -12.51 -3.33 14.61
C THR A 120 -12.65 -1.85 14.94
N ALA A 121 -13.78 -1.50 15.55
CA ALA A 121 -14.05 -0.19 16.13
C ALA A 121 -14.21 -0.39 17.64
N LYS A 122 -13.26 0.10 18.42
CA LYS A 122 -13.25 -0.09 19.88
C LYS A 122 -13.04 1.24 20.56
N ASP A 123 -13.94 1.57 21.49
CA ASP A 123 -13.89 2.78 22.30
C ASP A 123 -13.76 4.07 21.45
N ILE A 124 -14.53 4.16 20.36
CA ILE A 124 -14.57 5.31 19.44
C ILE A 124 -15.99 5.80 19.18
N ASP A 125 -16.13 7.09 18.88
CA ASP A 125 -17.38 7.77 18.56
C ASP A 125 -17.35 8.37 17.15
N ASN A 126 -18.52 8.74 16.61
CA ASN A 126 -18.67 9.48 15.35
C ASN A 126 -18.05 8.84 14.09
N LEU A 127 -17.89 7.51 14.08
CA LEU A 127 -17.49 6.76 12.90
C LEU A 127 -18.68 6.55 11.96
N THR A 128 -18.49 6.86 10.67
CA THR A 128 -19.44 6.50 9.60
C THR A 128 -18.74 5.60 8.58
N ILE A 129 -19.37 4.48 8.19
CA ILE A 129 -18.90 3.63 7.08
C ILE A 129 -19.96 3.64 5.98
N ARG A 130 -19.56 3.96 4.74
CA ARG A 130 -20.43 3.95 3.56
C ARG A 130 -19.80 3.12 2.45
N GLY A 131 -20.60 2.34 1.74
CA GLY A 131 -20.09 1.52 0.63
C GLY A 131 -21.20 0.86 -0.17
N TYR A 132 -21.78 1.58 -1.13
CA TYR A 132 -22.77 0.98 -2.02
C TYR A 132 -22.10 0.00 -2.98
N GLY A 133 -22.56 -1.25 -3.03
CA GLY A 133 -21.94 -2.30 -3.84
C GLY A 133 -20.56 -2.76 -3.35
N ALA A 134 -20.11 -2.31 -2.19
CA ALA A 134 -18.85 -2.77 -1.59
C ALA A 134 -19.03 -4.16 -0.97
N THR A 135 -17.97 -4.97 -1.00
CA THR A 135 -17.94 -6.31 -0.40
C THR A 135 -16.86 -6.39 0.67
N LEU A 136 -17.27 -6.77 1.89
CA LEU A 136 -16.35 -7.21 2.94
C LEU A 136 -16.31 -8.74 2.93
N LYS A 137 -15.15 -9.33 2.63
CA LYS A 137 -15.01 -10.76 2.37
C LYS A 137 -14.09 -11.42 3.39
N MET A 138 -14.58 -12.47 4.04
CA MET A 138 -13.79 -13.29 4.97
C MET A 138 -13.43 -14.66 4.38
N GLN A 139 -12.41 -15.30 4.93
CA GLN A 139 -12.02 -16.67 4.57
C GLN A 139 -12.69 -17.65 5.53
N LYS A 140 -13.57 -18.52 5.02
CA LYS A 140 -14.35 -19.42 5.87
C LYS A 140 -13.44 -20.38 6.65
N GLU A 141 -12.40 -20.87 5.99
CA GLU A 141 -11.44 -21.83 6.52
C GLU A 141 -10.74 -21.33 7.80
N ASP A 142 -10.58 -20.02 7.97
CA ASP A 142 -9.93 -19.45 9.15
C ASP A 142 -10.79 -19.53 10.43
N TYR A 143 -12.11 -19.73 10.29
CA TYR A 143 -13.05 -19.88 11.42
C TYR A 143 -13.47 -21.31 11.71
N MET A 144 -13.07 -22.27 10.87
CA MET A 144 -13.45 -23.67 11.02
C MET A 144 -12.51 -24.45 11.94
N VAL A 145 -11.85 -23.75 12.86
CA VAL A 145 -10.91 -24.31 13.85
C VAL A 145 -11.58 -25.28 14.82
#